data_AF-A0A1M5FN75-F1
#
_entry.id   AF-A0A1M5FN75-F1
#
_cell.length_a   1.000
_cell.length_b   1.000
_cell.length_c   1.000
_cell.angle_alpha   90.00
_cell.angle_beta   90.00
_cell.angle_gamma   90.00
#
_symmetry.space_group_name_H-M   'P 1'
#
loop_
_entity.id
_entity.type
_entity.pdbx_description
1 polymer ?
#
loop_
_entity_poly.entity_id
_entity_poly.type
_entity_poly.pdbx_seq_one_letter_code
_entity_poly.pdbx_strand_id
1 'polypeptide(L)'
;MKKNILLTLLLFCAASLTAQNWEPLFNGKNLKGWKRLNGTVEYKVVDGAIVDISKMGTNNTFLATTKNYGDFILEFDFKVDDGLNSGVRLRSESTKDYQKGCVHGYQFEINPSKSACSGGIYDEARCSWLYP
;
A
#
# COMPACT_ATOMS: atom_id res chain seq x y z
N MET A 1 8.09 52.48 -16.23
CA MET A 1 6.88 51.67 -16.49
C MET A 1 7.17 50.25 -16.99
N LYS A 2 8.14 50.02 -17.90
CA LYS A 2 8.47 48.66 -18.40
C LYS A 2 9.16 47.72 -17.38
N LYS A 3 9.95 48.25 -16.43
CA LYS A 3 10.64 47.46 -15.38
C LYS A 3 9.69 46.86 -14.33
N ASN A 4 8.57 47.52 -14.06
CA ASN A 4 7.61 47.05 -13.04
C ASN A 4 6.73 45.91 -13.58
N ILE A 5 6.48 45.88 -14.89
CA ILE A 5 5.71 44.80 -15.54
C ILE A 5 6.49 43.46 -15.53
N LEU A 6 7.81 43.52 -15.67
CA LEU A 6 8.66 42.32 -15.66
C LEU A 6 8.75 41.68 -14.26
N LEU A 7 8.72 42.49 -13.19
CA LEU A 7 8.75 41.99 -11.81
C LEU A 7 7.42 41.32 -11.41
N THR A 8 6.28 41.83 -11.90
CA THR A 8 4.97 41.23 -11.62
C THR A 8 4.77 39.89 -12.35
N LEU A 9 5.37 39.72 -13.54
CA LEU A 9 5.29 38.46 -14.31
C LEU A 9 6.08 37.32 -13.63
N LEU A 10 7.21 37.63 -13.00
CA LEU A 10 8.05 36.67 -12.27
C LEU A 10 7.39 36.17 -10.97
N LEU A 11 6.64 37.02 -10.28
CA LEU A 11 5.87 36.62 -9.09
C LEU A 11 4.67 35.72 -9.42
N PHE A 12 4.10 35.81 -10.62
CA PHE A 12 2.98 34.97 -11.03
C PHE A 12 3.41 33.56 -11.45
N CYS A 13 4.62 33.39 -12.01
CA CYS A 13 5.17 32.06 -12.36
C CYS A 13 5.55 31.23 -11.12
N ALA A 14 5.88 31.84 -9.99
CA ALA A 14 6.25 31.11 -8.77
C ALA A 14 5.04 30.50 -8.04
N ALA A 15 3.81 30.91 -8.36
CA ALA A 15 2.59 30.49 -7.67
C ALA A 15 1.99 29.17 -8.18
N SER A 16 2.64 28.49 -9.15
CA SER A 16 2.07 27.30 -9.82
C SER A 16 2.81 25.98 -9.52
N LEU A 17 3.74 25.94 -8.56
CA LEU A 17 4.18 24.66 -8.00
C LEU A 17 3.23 24.28 -6.86
N THR A 18 2.16 23.56 -7.19
CA THR A 18 1.38 22.84 -6.20
C THR A 18 2.24 21.68 -5.67
N ALA A 19 2.76 21.79 -4.45
CA ALA A 19 3.35 20.64 -3.76
C ALA A 19 2.28 19.54 -3.63
N GLN A 20 2.61 18.29 -4.00
CA GLN A 20 1.71 17.16 -3.76
C GLN A 20 1.52 16.98 -2.24
N ASN A 21 0.27 16.88 -1.81
CA ASN A 21 -0.07 16.67 -0.40
C ASN A 21 -0.07 15.16 -0.10
N TRP A 22 1.01 14.67 0.50
CA TRP A 22 1.15 13.27 0.92
C TRP A 22 0.69 13.05 2.38
N GLU A 23 -0.11 12.01 2.63
CA GLU A 23 -0.47 11.54 3.98
C GLU A 23 0.31 10.25 4.30
N PRO A 24 1.18 10.24 5.34
CA PRO A 24 1.88 9.02 5.71
C PRO A 24 0.91 8.00 6.32
N LEU A 25 0.77 6.83 5.68
CA LEU A 25 -0.02 5.71 6.24
C LEU A 25 0.66 5.06 7.46
N PHE A 26 1.99 5.06 7.48
CA PHE A 26 2.81 4.56 8.58
C PHE A 26 3.63 5.69 9.20
N ASN A 27 3.63 5.75 10.53
CA ASN A 27 4.29 6.83 11.28
C ASN A 27 5.77 6.54 11.63
N GLY A 28 6.33 5.42 11.14
CA GLY A 28 7.72 5.02 11.39
C GLY A 28 8.00 4.46 12.79
N LYS A 29 7.00 4.42 13.69
CA LYS A 29 7.21 4.12 15.12
C LYS A 29 6.32 2.99 15.64
N ASN A 30 5.06 2.93 15.23
CA ASN A 30 4.09 1.95 15.71
C ASN A 30 2.95 1.73 14.71
N LEU A 31 2.15 0.70 14.97
CA LEU A 31 1.04 0.29 14.09
C LEU A 31 -0.27 1.06 14.34
N LYS A 32 -0.22 2.29 14.89
CA LYS A 32 -1.42 3.13 15.02
C LYS A 32 -1.98 3.43 13.62
N GLY A 33 -3.27 3.19 13.44
CA GLY A 33 -3.94 3.30 12.13
C GLY A 33 -3.97 2.00 11.34
N TRP A 34 -3.47 0.90 11.91
CA TRP A 34 -3.46 -0.43 11.29
C TRP A 34 -4.23 -1.45 12.15
N LYS A 35 -4.80 -2.45 11.49
CA LYS A 35 -5.53 -3.56 12.12
C LYS A 35 -5.17 -4.88 11.44
N ARG A 36 -4.86 -5.89 12.24
CA ARG A 36 -4.64 -7.25 11.74
C ARG A 36 -5.96 -7.94 11.41
N LEU A 37 -6.02 -8.62 10.26
CA LEU A 37 -7.17 -9.40 9.78
C LEU A 37 -6.75 -10.83 9.37
N ASN A 38 -7.72 -11.75 9.46
CA ASN A 38 -7.62 -13.18 9.17
C ASN A 38 -6.58 -13.94 10.01
N GLY A 39 -5.36 -14.11 9.53
CA GLY A 39 -4.34 -14.93 10.19
C GLY A 39 -3.73 -14.33 11.47
N THR A 40 -2.67 -14.98 11.94
CA THR A 40 -2.06 -14.74 13.26
C THR A 40 -0.61 -14.27 13.20
N VAL A 41 -0.06 -14.04 12.00
CA VAL A 41 1.31 -13.53 11.85
C VAL A 41 1.47 -12.19 12.59
N GLU A 42 2.60 -12.05 13.27
CA GLU A 42 2.96 -10.82 13.97
C GLU A 42 3.60 -9.82 13.02
N TYR A 43 3.22 -8.55 13.17
CA TYR A 43 3.87 -7.41 12.54
C TYR A 43 4.60 -6.61 13.60
N LYS A 44 5.87 -6.29 13.35
CA LYS A 44 6.73 -5.52 14.23
C LYS A 44 7.24 -4.29 13.50
N VAL A 45 7.67 -3.29 14.26
CA VAL A 45 8.39 -2.14 13.71
C VAL A 45 9.87 -2.35 13.98
N VAL A 46 10.68 -2.41 12.92
CA VAL A 46 12.14 -2.58 12.97
C VAL A 46 12.74 -1.53 12.08
N ASP A 47 13.64 -0.70 12.63
CA ASP A 47 14.35 0.36 11.90
C ASP A 47 13.47 1.28 11.05
N GLY A 48 12.28 1.60 11.55
CA GLY A 48 11.33 2.46 10.85
C GLY A 48 10.58 1.81 9.70
N ALA A 49 10.60 0.48 9.59
CA ALA A 49 9.81 -0.32 8.65
C ALA A 49 8.84 -1.27 9.37
N ILE A 50 7.72 -1.59 8.72
CA ILE A 50 6.82 -2.66 9.16
C ILE A 50 7.39 -3.97 8.64
N VAL A 51 7.65 -4.92 9.55
CA VAL A 51 8.23 -6.23 9.24
C VAL A 51 7.31 -7.31 9.80
N ASP A 52 6.87 -8.22 8.94
CA ASP A 52 6.22 -9.46 9.36
C ASP A 52 7.26 -10.59 9.50
N ILE A 53 6.94 -11.60 10.30
CA ILE A 53 7.74 -12.83 10.37
C ILE A 53 6.86 -13.94 9.80
N SER A 54 6.93 -14.10 8.47
CA SER A 54 6.17 -15.11 7.77
C SER A 54 6.58 -16.51 8.22
N LYS A 55 5.61 -17.39 8.46
CA LYS A 55 5.84 -18.80 8.80
C LYS A 55 5.16 -19.68 7.76
N MET A 56 5.86 -20.69 7.28
CA MET A 56 5.26 -21.68 6.39
C MET A 56 4.08 -22.38 7.09
N GLY A 57 3.02 -22.65 6.32
CA GLY A 57 1.84 -23.36 6.81
C GLY A 57 0.87 -22.51 7.64
N THR A 58 1.07 -21.19 7.75
CA THR A 58 0.07 -20.29 8.33
C THR A 58 -0.83 -19.70 7.27
N ASN A 59 -2.09 -19.42 7.62
CA ASN A 59 -3.02 -18.69 6.77
C ASN A 59 -2.52 -17.27 6.48
N ASN A 60 -2.94 -16.71 5.34
CA ASN A 60 -2.70 -15.32 4.99
C ASN A 60 -3.14 -14.39 6.14
N THR A 61 -2.25 -13.47 6.51
CA THR A 61 -2.50 -12.47 7.55
C THR A 61 -2.34 -11.09 6.93
N PHE A 62 -3.33 -10.23 7.13
CA PHE A 62 -3.33 -8.89 6.53
C PHE A 62 -3.18 -7.83 7.61
N LEU A 63 -2.32 -6.84 7.36
CA LEU A 63 -2.27 -5.61 8.14
C LEU A 63 -2.96 -4.50 7.33
N ALA A 64 -4.23 -4.24 7.65
CA ALA A 64 -5.07 -3.30 6.92
C ALA A 64 -5.08 -1.92 7.57
N THR A 65 -5.21 -0.86 6.78
CA THR A 65 -5.47 0.49 7.30
C THR A 65 -6.84 0.55 7.98
N THR A 66 -6.99 1.37 9.02
CA THR A 66 -8.30 1.60 9.67
C THR A 66 -9.21 2.55 8.89
N LYS A 67 -8.67 3.20 7.85
CA LYS A 67 -9.42 4.05 6.91
C LYS A 67 -9.56 3.32 5.57
N ASN A 68 -10.65 3.62 4.86
CA ASN A 68 -10.86 3.20 3.48
C ASN A 68 -10.43 4.33 2.53
N TYR A 69 -9.88 3.95 1.38
CA TYR A 69 -9.43 4.89 0.36
C TYR A 69 -10.03 4.52 -1.00
N GLY A 70 -10.54 5.52 -1.72
CA GLY A 70 -11.07 5.40 -3.08
C GLY A 70 -10.00 5.75 -4.10
N ASP A 71 -10.04 6.98 -4.61
CA ASP A 71 -9.01 7.51 -5.50
C ASP A 71 -7.81 8.00 -4.69
N PHE A 72 -6.63 7.48 -5.01
CA PHE A 72 -5.38 7.80 -4.33
C PHE A 72 -4.19 7.53 -5.25
N ILE A 73 -3.05 8.14 -4.90
CA ILE A 73 -1.72 7.70 -5.32
C ILE A 73 -1.08 7.12 -4.06
N LEU A 74 -0.55 5.89 -4.17
CA LEU A 74 0.11 5.19 -3.07
C LEU A 74 1.56 4.94 -3.47
N GLU A 75 2.47 5.38 -2.61
CA GLU A 75 3.91 5.08 -2.70
C GLU A 75 4.35 4.36 -1.44
N PHE A 76 5.16 3.31 -1.62
CA PHE A 76 5.76 2.55 -0.53
C PHE A 76 7.03 1.85 -1.04
N ASP A 77 7.99 1.69 -0.14
CA ASP A 77 9.12 0.81 -0.35
C ASP A 77 8.78 -0.59 0.20
N PHE A 78 9.27 -1.63 -0.48
CA PHE A 78 9.13 -3.00 0.00
C PHE A 78 10.43 -3.78 -0.16
N LYS A 79 10.61 -4.77 0.72
CA LYS A 79 11.62 -5.82 0.60
C LYS A 79 10.97 -7.14 0.98
N VAL A 80 11.25 -8.18 0.21
CA VAL A 80 10.77 -9.54 0.44
C VAL A 80 11.96 -10.47 0.35
N ASP A 81 11.99 -11.50 1.19
CA ASP A 81 13.02 -12.54 1.13
C ASP A 81 12.67 -13.58 0.06
N ASP A 82 13.70 -14.19 -0.54
CA ASP A 82 13.52 -15.19 -1.58
C ASP A 82 12.67 -16.38 -1.11
N GLY A 83 11.82 -16.89 -1.99
CA GLY A 83 10.92 -18.00 -1.69
C GLY A 83 9.65 -17.63 -0.92
N LEU A 84 9.48 -16.35 -0.57
CA LEU A 84 8.22 -15.81 -0.06
C LEU A 84 7.38 -15.15 -1.16
N ASN A 85 6.10 -15.00 -0.89
CA ASN A 85 5.15 -14.24 -1.70
C ASN A 85 4.40 -13.27 -0.78
N SER A 86 4.20 -12.04 -1.23
CA SER A 86 3.51 -11.00 -0.49
C SER A 86 2.69 -10.13 -1.45
N GLY A 87 2.06 -9.08 -0.92
CA GLY A 87 1.38 -8.11 -1.73
C GLY A 87 0.71 -7.01 -0.92
N VAL A 88 0.35 -5.93 -1.61
CA VAL A 88 -0.36 -4.79 -1.03
C VAL A 88 -1.78 -4.77 -1.53
N ARG A 89 -2.73 -4.86 -0.59
CA ARG A 89 -4.17 -4.82 -0.85
C ARG A 89 -4.61 -3.41 -1.26
N LEU A 90 -5.41 -3.31 -2.32
CA LEU A 90 -5.93 -2.05 -2.86
C LEU A 90 -7.45 -2.13 -2.91
N ARG A 91 -8.14 -1.17 -2.27
CA ARG A 91 -9.62 -1.10 -2.22
C ARG A 91 -10.27 -2.44 -1.80
N SER A 92 -9.57 -3.24 -0.99
CA SER A 92 -10.03 -4.55 -0.54
C SER A 92 -11.02 -4.44 0.61
N GLU A 93 -11.83 -5.47 0.78
CA GLU A 93 -12.90 -5.54 1.78
C GLU A 93 -12.73 -6.75 2.70
N SER A 94 -13.37 -6.71 3.87
CA SER A 94 -13.47 -7.82 4.82
C SER A 94 -14.79 -7.70 5.57
N THR A 95 -15.82 -8.32 5.02
CA THR A 95 -17.19 -8.26 5.53
C THR A 95 -17.64 -9.64 5.99
N LYS A 96 -18.48 -9.70 7.03
CA LYS A 96 -18.87 -10.99 7.66
C LYS A 96 -19.66 -11.91 6.71
N ASP A 97 -20.41 -11.31 5.80
CA ASP A 97 -21.23 -11.96 4.78
C ASP A 97 -20.39 -12.54 3.62
N TYR A 98 -19.16 -12.07 3.42
CA TYR A 98 -18.24 -12.61 2.42
C TYR A 98 -17.23 -13.57 3.06
N GLN A 99 -17.38 -14.87 2.79
CA GLN A 99 -16.46 -15.92 3.27
C GLN A 99 -16.10 -15.79 4.76
N LYS A 100 -17.09 -15.45 5.62
CA LYS A 100 -16.92 -15.26 7.07
C LYS A 100 -15.86 -14.20 7.44
N GLY A 101 -15.73 -13.13 6.66
CA GLY A 101 -14.76 -12.06 6.92
C GLY A 101 -13.39 -12.27 6.26
N CYS A 102 -13.30 -13.10 5.23
CA CYS A 102 -12.08 -13.21 4.43
C CYS A 102 -11.76 -11.86 3.77
N VAL A 103 -10.50 -11.40 3.86
CA VAL A 103 -10.04 -10.26 3.07
C VAL A 103 -10.05 -10.64 1.59
N HIS A 104 -10.64 -9.78 0.76
CA HIS A 104 -10.81 -10.03 -0.67
C HIS A 104 -10.73 -8.73 -1.48
N GLY A 105 -10.30 -8.83 -2.73
CA GLY A 105 -10.14 -7.70 -3.65
C GLY A 105 -8.74 -7.58 -4.25
N TYR A 106 -8.46 -6.44 -4.85
CA TYR A 106 -7.25 -6.21 -5.64
C TYR A 106 -5.97 -6.25 -4.78
N GLN A 107 -4.90 -6.79 -5.35
CA GLN A 107 -3.58 -6.81 -4.77
C GLN A 107 -2.53 -6.44 -5.81
N PHE A 108 -1.66 -5.52 -5.44
CA PHE A 108 -0.34 -5.38 -6.04
C PHE A 108 0.51 -6.57 -5.60
N GLU A 109 0.93 -7.40 -6.54
CA GLU A 109 1.74 -8.58 -6.24
C GLU A 109 3.19 -8.20 -5.89
N ILE A 110 3.74 -8.84 -4.85
CA ILE A 110 5.17 -8.85 -4.54
C ILE A 110 5.64 -10.31 -4.64
N ASN A 111 6.27 -10.64 -5.76
CA ASN A 111 6.75 -11.99 -6.05
C ASN A 111 8.20 -11.94 -6.56
N PRO A 112 9.20 -12.31 -5.73
CA PRO A 112 10.61 -12.29 -6.10
C PRO A 112 11.01 -13.48 -6.99
N SER A 113 10.09 -14.41 -7.28
CA SER A 113 10.39 -15.58 -8.10
C SER A 113 10.61 -15.23 -9.57
N LYS A 114 11.14 -16.21 -10.33
CA LYS A 114 11.44 -16.07 -11.76
C LYS A 114 10.22 -15.76 -12.64
N SER A 115 9.00 -15.99 -12.16
CA SER A 115 7.80 -15.58 -12.90
C SER A 115 7.69 -14.06 -13.02
N ALA A 116 8.39 -13.31 -12.15
CA ALA A 116 8.57 -11.86 -12.21
C ALA A 116 7.27 -11.04 -12.25
N CYS A 117 6.17 -11.56 -11.71
CA CYS A 117 4.86 -10.91 -11.70
C CYS A 117 4.73 -9.77 -10.67
N SER A 118 5.85 -9.27 -10.12
CA SER A 118 5.80 -8.14 -9.19
C SER A 118 5.25 -6.91 -9.89
N GLY A 119 4.24 -6.27 -9.30
CA GLY A 119 3.50 -5.19 -9.93
C GLY A 119 2.23 -5.61 -10.67
N GLY A 120 2.01 -6.90 -10.84
CA GLY A 120 0.74 -7.43 -11.34
C GLY A 120 -0.43 -7.19 -10.37
N ILE A 121 -1.65 -7.31 -10.89
CA ILE A 121 -2.90 -7.22 -10.14
C ILE A 121 -3.54 -8.60 -9.99
N TYR A 122 -3.60 -9.08 -8.76
CA TYR A 122 -4.30 -10.30 -8.36
C TYR A 122 -5.57 -9.97 -7.56
N ASP A 123 -6.71 -10.58 -7.89
CA ASP A 123 -7.99 -10.37 -7.21
C ASP A 123 -8.27 -11.47 -6.19
N GLU A 124 -7.78 -11.27 -4.97
CA GLU A 124 -7.75 -12.27 -3.91
C GLU A 124 -9.11 -12.70 -3.45
N ALA A 125 -9.22 -14.02 -3.25
CA ALA A 125 -10.42 -14.71 -2.80
C ALA A 125 -11.65 -14.41 -3.68
N ARG A 126 -11.44 -13.86 -4.89
CA ARG A 126 -12.43 -13.51 -5.90
C ARG A 126 -12.07 -14.10 -7.27
N CYS A 127 -11.45 -13.33 -8.16
CA CYS A 127 -11.24 -13.68 -9.56
C CYS A 127 -9.82 -14.16 -9.89
N SER A 128 -8.91 -14.23 -8.91
CA SER A 128 -7.50 -14.57 -9.13
C SER A 128 -6.79 -13.56 -10.05
N TRP A 129 -5.80 -13.96 -10.86
CA TRP A 129 -5.01 -13.04 -11.69
C TRP A 129 -5.86 -12.22 -12.66
N LEU A 130 -5.75 -10.89 -12.57
CA LEU A 130 -6.34 -9.94 -13.52
C LEU A 130 -5.29 -9.38 -14.48
N TYR A 131 -4.08 -9.15 -13.98
CA TYR A 131 -2.95 -8.64 -14.77
C TYR A 131 -1.64 -9.22 -14.21
N PRO A 132 -1.06 -10.27 -14.81
CA PRO A 132 0.17 -10.90 -14.32
C PRO A 132 1.44 -10.13 -14.65
#